data_AF-A0A958FQG0-F1
#
_entry.id   AF-A0A958FQG0-F1
#
_cell.length_a   1.000
_cell.length_b   1.000
_cell.length_c   1.000
_cell.angle_alpha   90.00
_cell.angle_beta   90.00
_cell.angle_gamma   90.00
#
_symmetry.space_group_name_H-M   'P 1'
#
loop_
_entity.id
_entity.type
_entity.pdbx_description
1 polymer ?
#
loop_
_entity_poly.entity_id
_entity_poly.type
_entity_poly.pdbx_seq_one_letter_code
_entity_poly.pdbx_strand_id
1 'polypeptide(L)'
;MRAHLTDEQLQEIVDNDLQNVEPEINQHLQSCWHCTQQVQQYRMISKILADDPAPEIPAGFADAVVQHIVIREEKHEKWVESSIFGGIFAIILANILFVLFGRKDFSGDMLESTLEVLHKFSFFGDWVNTLAKSMSIFTELFSGYGLIFLSAAAIFAIIFFLEKVLIPEHK
;
A
#
# COMPACT_ATOMS: atom_id res chain seq x y z
N MET A 1 -13.58 -36.92 -19.61
CA MET A 1 -14.37 -35.67 -19.65
C MET A 1 -13.46 -34.55 -19.18
N ARG A 2 -13.27 -33.50 -19.98
CA ARG A 2 -12.59 -32.29 -19.51
C ARG A 2 -13.55 -31.53 -18.59
N ALA A 3 -13.03 -30.85 -17.57
CA ALA A 3 -13.84 -29.98 -16.71
C ALA A 3 -14.46 -28.85 -17.55
N HIS A 4 -15.67 -28.43 -17.19
CA HIS A 4 -16.34 -27.26 -17.79
C HIS A 4 -15.65 -25.96 -17.35
N LEU A 5 -15.83 -24.89 -18.12
CA LEU A 5 -15.42 -23.54 -17.72
C LEU A 5 -16.22 -23.08 -16.49
N THR A 6 -15.60 -22.27 -15.63
CA THR A 6 -16.30 -21.65 -14.50
C THR A 6 -17.15 -20.48 -14.98
N ASP A 7 -18.12 -20.05 -14.16
CA ASP A 7 -18.98 -18.91 -14.49
C ASP A 7 -18.17 -17.62 -14.69
N GLU A 8 -17.09 -17.43 -13.93
CA GLU A 8 -16.19 -16.28 -14.07
C GLU A 8 -15.50 -16.26 -15.43
N GLN A 9 -15.01 -17.43 -15.90
CA GLN A 9 -14.39 -17.54 -17.22
C GLN A 9 -15.41 -17.31 -18.34
N LEU A 10 -16.62 -17.84 -18.19
CA LEU A 10 -17.71 -17.64 -19.15
C LEU A 10 -18.11 -16.16 -19.23
N GLN A 11 -18.15 -15.45 -18.10
CA GLN A 11 -18.44 -14.03 -18.04
C GLN A 11 -17.31 -13.19 -18.67
N GLU A 12 -16.06 -13.50 -18.37
CA GLU A 12 -14.90 -12.82 -18.96
C GLU A 12 -14.87 -12.94 -20.50
N ILE A 13 -15.28 -14.09 -21.06
CA ILE A 13 -15.42 -14.31 -22.50
C ILE A 13 -16.52 -13.44 -23.11
N VAL A 14 -17.58 -13.16 -22.35
CA VAL A 14 -18.71 -12.32 -22.80
C VAL A 14 -18.32 -10.85 -22.75
N ASP A 15 -17.58 -10.44 -21.72
CA ASP A 15 -17.21 -9.04 -21.48
C ASP A 15 -16.11 -8.53 -22.44
N ASN A 16 -15.12 -9.38 -22.80
CA ASN A 16 -13.96 -8.96 -23.60
C ASN A 16 -14.15 -9.03 -25.13
N ASP A 17 -15.33 -9.47 -25.59
CA ASP A 17 -15.60 -9.89 -26.98
C ASP A 17 -14.63 -11.03 -27.43
N LEU A 18 -15.01 -11.85 -28.41
CA LEU A 18 -14.25 -13.08 -28.75
C LEU A 18 -12.81 -12.86 -29.21
N GLN A 19 -12.40 -11.61 -29.47
CA GLN A 19 -11.14 -11.28 -30.11
C GLN A 19 -9.92 -11.54 -29.22
N ASN A 20 -10.09 -11.52 -27.90
CA ASN A 20 -8.99 -11.65 -26.93
C ASN A 20 -9.04 -12.96 -26.13
N VAL A 21 -9.83 -13.94 -26.56
CA VAL A 21 -9.97 -15.21 -25.84
C VAL A 21 -8.76 -16.10 -26.12
N GLU A 22 -8.20 -16.68 -25.06
CA GLU A 22 -7.08 -17.62 -25.17
C GLU A 22 -7.42 -18.78 -26.13
N PRO A 23 -6.47 -19.23 -26.96
CA PRO A 23 -6.73 -20.27 -27.98
C PRO A 23 -7.23 -21.59 -27.37
N GLU A 24 -6.81 -21.91 -26.16
CA GLU A 24 -7.26 -23.11 -25.42
C GLU A 24 -8.74 -23.04 -25.06
N ILE A 25 -9.21 -21.87 -24.63
CA ILE A 25 -10.63 -21.63 -24.31
C ILE A 25 -11.47 -21.68 -25.59
N ASN A 26 -10.98 -21.09 -26.69
CA ASN A 26 -11.69 -21.16 -27.97
C ASN A 26 -11.80 -22.62 -28.47
N GLN A 27 -10.73 -23.42 -28.34
CA GLN A 27 -10.76 -24.85 -28.64
C GLN A 27 -11.74 -25.60 -27.72
N HIS A 28 -11.84 -25.22 -26.44
CA HIS A 28 -12.82 -25.79 -25.52
C HIS A 28 -14.26 -25.48 -25.99
N LEU A 29 -14.57 -24.22 -26.32
CA LEU A 29 -15.90 -23.83 -26.81
C LEU A 29 -16.28 -24.59 -28.09
N GLN A 30 -15.33 -24.80 -29.01
CA GLN A 30 -15.56 -25.58 -30.23
C GLN A 30 -15.90 -27.06 -29.96
N SER A 31 -15.44 -27.62 -28.84
CA SER A 31 -15.60 -29.04 -28.51
C SER A 31 -16.65 -29.33 -27.42
N CYS A 32 -17.02 -28.34 -26.62
CA CYS A 32 -17.92 -28.48 -25.49
C CYS A 32 -19.25 -27.76 -25.73
N TRP A 33 -20.27 -28.51 -26.13
CA TRP A 33 -21.60 -27.97 -26.42
C TRP A 33 -22.22 -27.23 -25.22
N HIS A 34 -22.03 -27.73 -23.99
CA HIS A 34 -22.59 -27.11 -22.78
C HIS A 34 -22.05 -25.69 -22.55
N CYS A 35 -20.73 -25.52 -22.54
CA CYS A 35 -20.11 -24.21 -22.33
C CYS A 35 -20.47 -23.23 -23.47
N THR A 36 -20.56 -23.72 -24.71
CA THR A 36 -21.03 -22.90 -25.84
C THR A 36 -22.47 -22.41 -25.66
N GLN A 37 -23.37 -23.25 -25.17
CA GLN A 37 -24.74 -22.84 -24.85
C GLN A 37 -24.77 -21.79 -23.72
N GLN A 38 -23.97 -21.96 -22.67
CA GLN A 38 -23.89 -20.98 -21.57
C GLN A 38 -23.37 -19.62 -22.04
N VAL A 39 -22.30 -19.58 -22.85
CA VAL A 39 -21.81 -18.32 -23.44
C VAL A 39 -22.89 -17.65 -24.29
N GLN A 40 -23.65 -18.42 -25.08
CA GLN A 40 -24.76 -17.88 -25.88
C GLN A 40 -25.87 -17.28 -25.00
N GLN A 41 -26.20 -17.93 -23.87
CA GLN A 41 -27.18 -17.42 -22.91
C GLN A 41 -26.71 -16.11 -22.26
N TYR A 42 -25.45 -16.04 -21.80
CA TYR A 42 -24.90 -14.81 -21.24
C TYR A 42 -24.85 -13.68 -22.27
N ARG A 43 -24.50 -13.96 -23.53
CA ARG A 43 -24.58 -12.96 -24.61
C ARG A 43 -25.99 -12.48 -24.87
N MET A 44 -26.98 -13.38 -24.84
CA MET A 44 -28.38 -13.01 -25.00
C MET A 44 -28.84 -12.08 -23.87
N ILE A 45 -28.49 -12.40 -22.62
CA ILE A 45 -28.79 -11.56 -21.45
C ILE A 45 -28.09 -10.20 -21.57
N SER A 46 -26.78 -10.19 -21.86
CA SER A 46 -26.00 -8.97 -22.06
C SER A 46 -26.60 -8.08 -23.15
N LYS A 47 -27.07 -8.66 -24.25
CA LYS A 47 -27.77 -7.93 -25.31
C LYS A 47 -29.10 -7.34 -24.84
N ILE A 48 -29.91 -8.11 -24.12
CA ILE A 48 -31.18 -7.62 -23.56
C ILE A 48 -30.93 -6.43 -22.63
N LEU A 49 -29.89 -6.52 -21.79
CA LEU A 49 -29.50 -5.44 -20.88
C LEU A 49 -28.93 -4.23 -21.61
N ALA A 50 -28.22 -4.44 -22.73
CA ALA A 50 -27.70 -3.35 -23.57
C ALA A 50 -28.79 -2.61 -24.35
N ASP A 51 -29.88 -3.31 -24.70
CA ASP A 51 -31.04 -2.75 -25.40
C ASP A 51 -32.03 -2.05 -24.44
N ASP A 52 -31.92 -2.28 -23.13
CA ASP A 52 -32.74 -1.61 -22.11
C ASP A 52 -32.31 -0.13 -21.99
N PRO A 53 -33.20 0.86 -22.13
CA PRO A 53 -32.85 2.26 -21.93
C PRO A 53 -32.16 2.46 -20.59
N ALA A 54 -30.91 2.94 -20.63
CA ALA A 54 -30.18 3.29 -19.43
C ALA A 54 -31.02 4.24 -18.56
N PRO A 55 -31.14 3.99 -17.24
CA PRO A 55 -31.86 4.89 -16.36
C PRO A 55 -31.23 6.29 -16.43
N GLU A 56 -32.06 7.33 -16.38
CA GLU A 56 -31.57 8.70 -16.31
C GLU A 56 -30.68 8.87 -15.08
N ILE A 57 -29.43 9.30 -15.32
CA ILE A 57 -28.49 9.57 -14.24
C ILE A 57 -28.95 10.85 -13.53
N PRO A 58 -29.23 10.81 -12.21
CA PRO A 58 -29.64 12.01 -11.48
C PRO A 58 -28.61 13.12 -11.60
N ALA A 59 -29.07 14.38 -11.68
CA ALA A 59 -28.18 15.53 -11.67
C ALA A 59 -27.28 15.53 -10.41
N GLY A 60 -25.98 15.75 -10.59
CA GLY A 60 -24.99 15.75 -9.51
C GLY A 60 -24.49 14.36 -9.07
N PHE A 61 -24.93 13.27 -9.71
CA PHE A 61 -24.42 11.93 -9.39
C PHE A 61 -22.89 11.82 -9.57
N ALA A 62 -22.35 12.34 -10.69
CA ALA A 62 -20.92 12.33 -10.94
C ALA A 62 -20.13 13.10 -9.87
N ASP A 63 -20.63 14.29 -9.49
CA ASP A 63 -20.02 15.11 -8.45
C ASP A 63 -20.02 14.38 -7.09
N ALA A 64 -21.13 13.72 -6.74
CA ALA A 64 -21.23 12.95 -5.51
C ALA A 64 -20.26 11.75 -5.48
N VAL A 65 -20.12 11.04 -6.62
CA VAL A 65 -19.16 9.92 -6.74
C VAL A 65 -17.73 10.42 -6.61
N VAL A 66 -17.36 11.48 -7.32
CA VAL A 66 -16.01 12.07 -7.25
C VAL A 66 -15.73 12.57 -5.83
N GLN A 67 -16.67 13.28 -5.21
CA GLN A 67 -16.52 13.76 -3.84
C GLN A 67 -16.30 12.59 -2.85
N HIS A 68 -17.00 11.47 -3.05
CA HIS A 68 -16.81 10.29 -2.21
C HIS A 68 -15.41 9.66 -2.37
N ILE A 69 -14.87 9.64 -3.59
CA ILE A 69 -13.51 9.17 -3.86
C ILE A 69 -12.48 10.08 -3.18
N VAL A 70 -12.61 11.40 -3.35
CA VAL A 70 -11.71 12.39 -2.74
C VAL A 70 -11.69 12.27 -1.22
N ILE A 71 -12.86 12.19 -0.58
CA ILE A 71 -12.96 12.03 0.89
C ILE A 71 -12.27 10.75 1.35
N ARG A 72 -12.41 9.66 0.60
CA ARG A 72 -11.78 8.37 0.93
C ARG A 72 -10.26 8.45 0.80
N GLU A 73 -9.76 9.11 -0.23
CA GLU A 73 -8.32 9.29 -0.48
C GLU A 73 -7.70 10.18 0.60
N GLU A 74 -8.30 11.32 0.95
CA GLU A 74 -7.82 12.19 2.03
C GLU A 74 -7.76 11.46 3.39
N LYS A 75 -8.77 10.63 3.68
CA LYS A 75 -8.77 9.83 4.92
C LYS A 75 -7.67 8.78 4.91
N HIS A 76 -7.42 8.16 3.76
CA HIS A 76 -6.36 7.17 3.61
C HIS A 76 -4.97 7.82 3.75
N GLU A 77 -4.77 8.98 3.14
CA GLU A 77 -3.54 9.77 3.25
C GLU A 77 -3.24 10.12 4.72
N LYS A 78 -4.22 10.70 5.43
CA LYS A 78 -4.07 11.02 6.86
C LYS A 78 -3.79 9.80 7.74
N TRP A 79 -4.39 8.64 7.42
CA TRP A 79 -4.14 7.41 8.17
C TRP A 79 -2.74 6.85 7.92
N VAL A 80 -2.27 6.89 6.67
CA VAL A 80 -0.91 6.47 6.29
C VAL A 80 0.12 7.38 6.94
N GLU A 81 -0.06 8.70 6.86
CA GLU A 81 0.82 9.68 7.51
C GLU A 81 0.90 9.41 9.02
N SER A 82 -0.24 9.31 9.70
CA SER A 82 -0.27 9.04 11.14
C SER A 82 0.39 7.71 11.51
N SER A 83 0.29 6.69 10.66
CA SER A 83 0.90 5.38 10.90
C SER A 83 2.42 5.42 10.74
N ILE A 84 2.92 6.18 9.76
CA ILE A 84 4.36 6.39 9.57
C ILE A 84 4.94 7.13 10.77
N PHE A 85 4.32 8.23 11.20
CA PHE A 85 4.78 8.98 12.37
C PHE A 85 4.71 8.15 13.66
N GLY A 86 3.63 7.38 13.85
CA GLY A 86 3.51 6.46 14.99
C GLY A 86 4.61 5.40 15.02
N GLY A 87 4.94 4.82 13.87
CA GLY A 87 6.03 3.84 13.72
C GLY A 87 7.40 4.44 14.05
N ILE A 88 7.73 5.61 13.48
CA ILE A 88 8.98 6.31 13.76
C ILE A 88 9.09 6.65 15.25
N PHE A 89 8.02 7.18 15.85
CA PHE A 89 7.98 7.50 17.27
C PHE A 89 8.19 6.26 18.14
N ALA A 90 7.54 5.14 17.81
CA ALA A 90 7.72 3.89 18.53
C ALA A 90 9.16 3.37 18.47
N ILE A 91 9.84 3.49 17.31
CA ILE A 91 11.25 3.11 17.15
C ILE A 91 12.15 4.00 18.00
N ILE A 92 11.95 5.33 17.96
CA ILE A 92 12.74 6.28 18.78
C ILE A 92 12.54 5.97 20.26
N LEU A 93 11.30 5.80 20.69
CA LEU A 93 10.96 5.49 22.08
C LEU A 93 11.57 4.15 22.51
N ALA A 94 11.52 3.11 21.67
CA ALA A 94 12.13 1.82 21.96
C ALA A 94 13.65 1.96 22.14
N ASN A 95 14.33 2.74 21.31
CA ASN A 95 15.77 3.01 21.45
C ASN A 95 16.09 3.79 22.73
N ILE A 96 15.31 4.81 23.07
CA ILE A 96 15.49 5.59 24.30
C ILE A 96 15.30 4.69 25.53
N LEU A 97 14.20 3.92 25.58
CA LEU A 97 13.94 2.97 26.64
C LEU A 97 15.06 1.93 26.72
N PHE A 98 15.53 1.44 25.58
CA PHE A 98 16.64 0.51 25.53
C PHE A 98 17.93 1.12 26.09
N VAL A 99 18.27 2.39 25.83
CA VAL A 99 19.45 3.04 26.44
C VAL A 99 19.28 3.26 27.94
N LEU A 100 18.08 3.62 28.39
CA LEU A 100 17.80 3.90 29.80
C LEU A 100 17.72 2.65 30.66
N PHE A 101 17.18 1.55 30.12
CA PHE A 101 16.96 0.29 30.84
C PHE A 101 17.95 -0.81 30.44
N GLY A 102 18.59 -0.70 29.28
CA GLY A 102 19.61 -1.60 28.76
C GLY A 102 20.93 -1.39 29.50
N ARG A 103 21.31 -2.44 30.23
CA ARG A 103 22.52 -2.55 31.04
C ARG A 103 23.82 -2.33 30.24
N LYS A 104 24.88 -2.08 31.02
CA LYS A 104 26.27 -1.70 30.67
C LYS A 104 27.05 -2.55 29.66
N ASP A 105 26.47 -3.61 29.07
CA ASP A 105 27.17 -4.54 28.18
C ASP A 105 26.53 -4.54 26.78
N PHE A 106 26.52 -3.37 26.13
CA PHE A 106 26.03 -3.24 24.75
C PHE A 106 27.09 -3.74 23.76
N SER A 107 26.96 -4.99 23.29
CA SER A 107 27.78 -5.54 22.21
C SER A 107 27.22 -5.11 20.84
N GLY A 108 28.12 -4.78 19.90
CA GLY A 108 27.75 -4.24 18.57
C GLY A 108 26.86 -5.15 17.71
N ASP A 109 26.80 -6.44 18.02
CA ASP A 109 26.07 -7.47 17.27
C ASP A 109 24.55 -7.20 17.17
N MET A 110 23.98 -6.48 18.14
CA MET A 110 22.53 -6.21 18.14
C MET A 110 22.12 -5.11 17.14
N LEU A 111 23.04 -4.19 16.82
CA LEU A 111 22.79 -3.12 15.84
C LEU A 111 22.69 -3.69 14.42
N GLU A 112 23.48 -4.72 14.14
CA GLU A 112 23.47 -5.44 12.86
C GLU A 112 22.15 -6.18 12.62
N SER A 113 21.60 -6.85 13.67
CA SER A 113 20.30 -7.52 13.58
C SER A 113 19.14 -6.54 13.36
N THR A 114 19.21 -5.35 13.95
CA THR A 114 18.16 -4.32 13.79
C THR A 114 18.16 -3.75 12.37
N LEU A 115 19.35 -3.54 11.79
CA LEU A 115 19.49 -3.12 10.39
C LEU A 115 19.01 -4.19 9.41
N GLU A 116 19.23 -5.47 9.70
CA GLU A 116 18.77 -6.58 8.85
C GLU A 116 17.24 -6.65 8.77
N VAL A 117 16.54 -6.45 9.89
CA VAL A 117 15.07 -6.42 9.92
C VAL A 117 14.52 -5.23 9.14
N LEU A 118 15.14 -4.06 9.29
CA LEU A 118 14.79 -2.85 8.53
C LEU A 118 15.04 -3.01 7.02
N HIS A 119 16.09 -3.71 6.62
CA HIS A 119 16.42 -3.95 5.21
C HIS A 119 15.47 -4.97 4.54
N LYS A 120 14.82 -5.85 5.30
CA LYS A 120 13.81 -6.79 4.78
C LYS A 120 12.46 -6.13 4.46
N PHE A 121 12.20 -4.92 4.97
CA PHE A 121 11.08 -4.12 4.50
C PHE A 121 11.45 -3.45 3.17
N SER A 122 10.98 -4.04 2.06
CA SER A 122 11.29 -3.61 0.69
C SER A 122 11.01 -2.13 0.39
N PHE A 123 10.10 -1.51 1.15
CA PHE A 123 9.80 -0.08 1.08
C PHE A 123 10.98 0.82 1.49
N PHE A 124 11.88 0.32 2.33
CA PHE A 124 12.94 1.11 2.95
C PHE A 124 14.35 0.79 2.43
N GLY A 125 14.54 -0.11 1.47
CA GLY A 125 15.87 -0.61 1.07
C GLY A 125 16.89 0.50 0.72
N ASP A 126 16.48 1.47 -0.10
CA ASP A 126 17.35 2.60 -0.48
C ASP A 126 17.53 3.61 0.66
N TRP A 127 16.48 3.79 1.48
CA TRP A 127 16.48 4.70 2.64
C TRP A 127 17.38 4.16 3.78
N VAL A 128 17.34 2.85 4.03
CA VAL A 128 18.14 2.14 5.04
C VAL A 128 19.61 2.16 4.67
N ASN A 129 19.96 1.96 3.40
CA ASN A 129 21.36 2.07 2.96
C ASN A 129 21.90 3.51 3.09
N THR A 130 21.05 4.51 2.84
CA THR A 130 21.40 5.93 3.03
C THR A 130 21.55 6.26 4.52
N LEU A 131 20.63 5.76 5.35
CA LEU A 131 20.68 5.90 6.81
C LEU A 131 21.90 5.19 7.40
N ALA A 132 22.22 3.96 6.98
CA ALA A 132 23.37 3.21 7.48
C ALA A 132 24.70 3.91 7.18
N LYS A 133 24.86 4.45 5.95
CA LYS A 133 26.02 5.29 5.59
C LYS A 133 26.06 6.59 6.36
N SER A 134 24.90 7.21 6.62
CA SER A 134 24.85 8.40 7.48
C SER A 134 25.20 8.05 8.94
N MET A 135 24.73 6.90 9.44
CA MET A 135 24.95 6.44 10.80
C MET A 135 26.41 6.08 11.05
N SER A 136 27.14 5.49 10.09
CA SER A 136 28.57 5.22 10.26
C SER A 136 29.40 6.50 10.37
N ILE A 137 29.10 7.50 9.52
CA ILE A 137 29.69 8.85 9.58
C ILE A 137 29.32 9.53 10.92
N PHE A 138 28.07 9.38 11.35
CA PHE A 138 27.59 9.88 12.63
C PHE A 138 28.30 9.19 13.81
N THR A 139 28.50 7.87 13.80
CA THR A 139 29.19 7.18 14.91
C THR A 139 30.64 7.61 15.06
N GLU A 140 31.35 7.90 13.96
CA GLU A 140 32.70 8.49 14.02
C GLU A 140 32.68 9.91 14.60
N LEU A 141 31.72 10.75 14.18
CA LEU A 141 31.55 12.11 14.69
C LEU A 141 31.08 12.17 16.15
N PHE A 142 30.36 11.15 16.64
CA PHE A 142 29.64 11.18 17.93
C PHE A 142 30.44 10.59 19.10
N SER A 143 31.61 10.01 18.85
CA SER A 143 32.47 9.40 19.88
C SER A 143 32.92 10.38 20.99
N GLY A 144 32.74 11.70 20.80
CA GLY A 144 33.01 12.73 21.83
C GLY A 144 31.82 13.56 22.33
N TYR A 145 30.77 13.79 21.52
CA TYR A 145 29.69 14.75 21.81
C TYR A 145 28.27 14.19 21.64
N GLY A 146 28.13 12.87 21.53
CA GLY A 146 26.89 12.24 21.05
C GLY A 146 25.61 12.54 21.81
N LEU A 147 25.68 12.82 23.12
CA LEU A 147 24.52 13.18 23.94
C LEU A 147 23.90 14.55 23.59
N ILE A 148 24.72 15.52 23.19
CA ILE A 148 24.26 16.88 22.84
C ILE A 148 23.56 16.86 21.49
N PHE A 149 24.07 16.06 20.54
CA PHE A 149 23.42 15.92 19.25
C PHE A 149 22.17 15.05 19.29
N LEU A 150 22.13 13.98 20.08
CA LEU A 150 20.91 13.17 20.28
C LEU A 150 19.78 14.00 20.88
N SER A 151 20.10 14.86 21.86
CA SER A 151 19.12 15.79 22.42
C SER A 151 18.69 16.86 21.41
N ALA A 152 19.60 17.42 20.63
CA ALA A 152 19.25 18.36 19.56
C ALA A 152 18.36 17.71 18.47
N ALA A 153 18.69 16.49 18.03
CA ALA A 153 17.92 15.76 17.04
C ALA A 153 16.51 15.39 17.56
N ALA A 154 16.41 14.97 18.83
CA ALA A 154 15.13 14.73 19.47
C ALA A 154 14.29 16.01 19.57
N ILE A 155 14.91 17.16 19.91
CA ILE A 155 14.23 18.45 19.94
C ILE A 155 13.74 18.84 18.54
N PHE A 156 14.56 18.69 17.50
CA PHE A 156 14.15 18.96 16.12
C PHE A 156 13.01 18.05 15.66
N ALA A 157 13.06 16.76 15.99
CA ALA A 157 11.98 15.82 15.68
C ALA A 157 10.68 16.20 16.40
N ILE A 158 10.74 16.64 17.66
CA ILE A 158 9.59 17.14 18.42
C ILE A 158 9.04 18.43 17.81
N ILE A 159 9.89 19.39 17.46
CA ILE A 159 9.45 20.66 16.84
C ILE A 159 8.76 20.38 15.52
N PHE A 160 9.35 19.55 14.66
CA PHE A 160 8.77 19.18 13.37
C PHE A 160 7.43 18.45 13.53
N PHE A 161 7.34 17.56 14.52
CA PHE A 161 6.09 16.87 14.85
C PHE A 161 5.01 17.84 15.35
N LEU A 162 5.39 18.76 16.25
CA LEU A 162 4.47 19.79 16.76
C LEU A 162 3.99 20.73 15.65
N GLU A 163 4.86 21.14 14.74
CA GLU A 163 4.49 21.97 13.59
C GLU A 163 3.46 21.27 12.71
N LYS A 164 3.68 20.00 12.37
CA LYS A 164 2.75 19.23 11.52
C LYS A 164 1.45 18.85 12.21
N VAL A 165 1.44 18.64 13.52
CA VAL A 165 0.23 18.25 14.27
C VAL A 165 -0.59 19.47 14.72
N LEU A 166 0.06 20.55 15.15
CA LEU A 166 -0.63 21.72 15.72
C LEU A 166 -1.00 22.77 14.69
N ILE A 167 -0.35 22.81 13.54
CA ILE A 167 -0.71 23.70 12.45
C ILE A 167 -1.38 22.84 11.36
N PRO A 168 -2.67 22.50 11.51
CA PRO A 168 -3.40 21.96 10.38
C PRO A 168 -3.34 23.01 9.27
N GLU A 169 -2.78 22.64 8.12
CA GLU A 169 -2.86 23.49 6.93
C GLU A 169 -4.34 23.75 6.65
N HIS A 170 -4.83 24.93 7.04
CA HIS A 170 -6.13 25.43 6.60
C HIS A 170 -6.00 25.73 5.11
N LYS A 171 -6.29 24.72 4.29
CA LYS A 171 -6.64 24.86 2.88
C LYS A 171 -8.15 24.80 2.75
#